data_AF-A0AA42IBV1-F1
#
_entry.id   AF-A0AA42IBV1-F1
#
_cell.length_a   1.000
_cell.length_b   1.000
_cell.length_c   1.000
_cell.angle_alpha   90.00
_cell.angle_beta   90.00
_cell.angle_gamma   90.00
#
_symmetry.space_group_name_H-M   'P 1'
#
loop_
_entity.id
_entity.type
_entity.pdbx_description
1 polymer ?
#
loop_
_entity_poly.entity_id
_entity_poly.type
_entity_poly.pdbx_seq_one_letter_code
_entity_poly.pdbx_strand_id
1 'polypeptide(L)'
;MDFSAIPINSLALSEVIITLASALGCGLLIGLERERSKQRENQQSFAGLRSFAICALLGAICFLFGVNIGIVGALIIGGIVIFSMKNQTEDLGSTTELAFVMTYFIGAMCLWNTPLAAGLAVLLTIILMTKHPMHSIAGKWITEAEFKDGIFLLALILIALPLTPNTPLWGAVLNPYIILKLVTLILAVQALAHIAKRLLSTKNAMILSAIASGFVSSTATVASLGMEVRAGRALAKPNAGAALMSCIATLLQLLIIVAGVSILWLKTILLPTLVASVLLGICAYALVRSAPAQEQYQPTDSRMFSLKEAGIIALTLTLIQAGVYGLNLWLGDAGLIAGTLLASLFEIHAAMATVVMQGAPTDTAAMSAFVLGLAAHAVAKSVNAALTGGKQYFIAFAPIQILHMLVLIGLLYWSFSL
;
A
#
# COMPACT_ATOMS: atom_id res chain seq x y z
N MET A 1 -1.68 33.59 -13.39
CA MET A 1 -2.99 34.16 -13.03
C MET A 1 -2.70 35.56 -12.54
N ASP A 2 -3.15 36.59 -13.25
CA ASP A 2 -2.94 37.98 -12.84
C ASP A 2 -3.80 38.29 -11.62
N PHE A 3 -3.15 38.62 -10.50
CA PHE A 3 -3.79 38.95 -9.22
C PHE A 3 -4.14 40.45 -9.10
N SER A 4 -4.22 41.19 -10.22
CA SER A 4 -4.56 42.61 -10.21
C SER A 4 -6.00 42.84 -9.72
N ALA A 5 -6.23 43.93 -9.00
CA ALA A 5 -7.55 44.32 -8.51
C ALA A 5 -8.58 44.34 -9.65
N ILE A 6 -9.70 43.64 -9.48
CA ILE A 6 -10.81 43.69 -10.44
C ILE A 6 -11.50 45.06 -10.23
N PRO A 7 -11.53 45.96 -11.22
CA PRO A 7 -12.19 47.24 -11.04
C PRO A 7 -13.70 47.01 -10.81
N ILE A 8 -14.20 47.43 -9.66
CA ILE A 8 -15.61 47.24 -9.24
C ILE A 8 -16.60 47.78 -10.28
N ASN A 9 -16.20 48.80 -11.06
CA ASN A 9 -17.00 49.41 -12.11
C ASN A 9 -17.20 48.54 -13.38
N SER A 10 -16.50 47.42 -13.53
CA SER A 10 -16.62 46.53 -14.70
C SER A 10 -17.36 45.22 -14.43
N LEU A 11 -17.69 44.90 -13.19
CA LEU A 11 -18.41 43.67 -12.82
C LEU A 11 -19.92 43.91 -12.90
N ALA A 12 -20.63 43.02 -13.58
CA ALA A 12 -22.09 43.06 -13.55
C ALA A 12 -22.58 42.76 -12.12
N LEU A 13 -23.62 43.44 -11.65
CA LEU A 13 -24.21 43.21 -10.33
C LEU A 13 -24.55 41.72 -10.09
N SER A 14 -24.96 41.03 -11.15
CA SER A 14 -25.22 39.58 -11.15
C SER A 14 -23.98 38.76 -10.79
N GLU A 15 -22.80 39.11 -11.30
CA GLU A 15 -21.55 38.39 -11.02
C GLU A 15 -21.12 38.57 -9.57
N VAL A 16 -21.21 39.81 -9.05
CA VAL A 16 -20.90 40.10 -7.65
C VAL A 16 -21.83 39.32 -6.70
N ILE A 17 -23.12 39.27 -7.01
CA ILE A 17 -24.09 38.49 -6.22
C ILE A 17 -23.76 37.00 -6.26
N ILE A 18 -23.41 36.43 -7.42
CA ILE A 18 -23.04 35.02 -7.56
C ILE A 18 -21.77 34.71 -6.76
N THR A 19 -20.75 35.57 -6.82
CA THR A 19 -19.49 35.41 -6.08
C THR A 19 -19.73 35.46 -4.57
N LEU A 20 -20.49 36.44 -4.08
CA LEU A 20 -20.82 36.55 -2.65
C LEU A 20 -21.69 35.39 -2.17
N ALA A 21 -22.67 34.96 -2.97
CA ALA A 21 -23.50 33.80 -2.66
C ALA A 21 -22.67 32.51 -2.60
N SER A 22 -21.69 32.36 -3.50
CA SER A 22 -20.78 31.21 -3.51
C SER A 22 -19.83 31.21 -2.31
N ALA A 23 -19.28 32.38 -1.96
CA ALA A 23 -18.45 32.53 -0.76
C ALA A 23 -19.23 32.21 0.52
N LEU A 24 -20.47 32.71 0.62
CA LEU A 24 -21.39 32.39 1.71
C LEU A 24 -21.70 30.89 1.76
N GLY A 25 -21.96 30.26 0.61
CA GLY A 25 -22.21 28.81 0.51
C GLY A 25 -21.00 27.99 1.00
N CYS A 26 -19.78 28.37 0.60
CA CYS A 26 -18.55 27.73 1.06
C CYS A 26 -18.37 27.86 2.57
N GLY A 27 -18.56 29.06 3.12
CA GLY A 27 -18.46 29.32 4.56
C GLY A 27 -19.54 28.61 5.38
N LEU A 28 -20.78 28.52 4.88
CA LEU A 28 -21.86 27.76 5.52
C LEU A 28 -21.58 26.26 5.55
N LEU A 29 -21.07 25.69 4.45
CA LEU A 29 -20.75 24.27 4.36
C LEU A 29 -19.67 23.86 5.38
N ILE A 30 -18.59 24.63 5.47
CA ILE A 30 -17.53 24.41 6.46
C ILE A 30 -18.08 24.65 7.88
N GLY A 31 -18.82 25.74 8.06
CA GLY A 31 -19.40 26.13 9.34
C GLY A 31 -20.42 25.12 9.90
N LEU A 32 -21.18 24.44 9.04
CA LEU A 32 -22.14 23.40 9.43
C LEU A 32 -21.44 22.19 10.03
N GLU A 33 -20.34 21.77 9.43
CA GLU A 33 -19.54 20.67 9.96
C GLU A 33 -18.91 21.04 11.31
N ARG A 34 -18.41 22.27 11.46
CA ARG A 34 -17.87 22.77 12.74
C ARG A 34 -18.94 22.88 13.83
N GLU A 35 -20.14 23.36 13.51
CA GLU A 35 -21.26 23.41 14.46
C GLU A 35 -21.69 21.99 14.89
N ARG A 36 -21.73 21.05 13.94
CA ARG A 36 -22.05 19.64 14.23
C ARG A 36 -20.96 18.97 15.07
N SER A 37 -19.68 19.25 14.82
CA SER A 37 -18.55 18.77 15.62
C SER A 37 -18.62 19.30 17.05
N LYS A 38 -18.90 20.61 17.23
CA LYS A 38 -19.13 21.24 18.54
C LYS A 38 -20.23 20.53 19.34
N GLN A 39 -21.39 20.28 18.73
CA GLN A 39 -22.50 19.58 19.39
C GLN A 39 -22.14 18.13 19.77
N ARG A 40 -21.28 17.48 18.99
CA ARG A 40 -20.88 16.08 19.21
C ARG A 40 -19.84 15.93 20.31
N GLU A 41 -18.96 16.91 20.47
CA GLU A 41 -17.84 16.89 21.41
C GLU A 41 -18.18 17.59 22.74
N ASN A 42 -19.32 18.29 22.82
CA ASN A 42 -19.78 19.04 24.00
C ASN A 42 -18.72 20.01 24.57
N GLN A 43 -17.81 20.46 23.70
CA GLN A 43 -16.71 21.38 23.98
C GLN A 43 -17.02 22.78 23.44
N GLN A 44 -16.37 23.81 24.00
CA GLN A 44 -16.47 25.16 23.48
C GLN A 44 -15.68 25.28 22.17
N SER A 45 -16.36 25.50 21.03
CA SER A 45 -15.69 25.74 19.73
C SER A 45 -15.34 27.22 19.55
N PHE A 46 -14.16 27.48 18.99
CA PHE A 46 -13.69 28.79 18.55
C PHE A 46 -14.68 29.52 17.63
N ALA A 47 -15.29 28.80 16.69
CA ALA A 47 -16.16 29.36 15.66
C ALA A 47 -17.25 28.37 15.27
N GLY A 48 -18.45 28.90 14.99
CA GLY A 48 -19.63 28.14 14.55
C GLY A 48 -20.08 28.50 13.14
N LEU A 49 -21.25 28.02 12.74
CA LEU A 49 -21.76 28.17 11.37
C LEU A 49 -21.78 29.62 10.87
N ARG A 50 -22.23 30.56 11.71
CA ARG A 50 -22.30 31.99 11.36
C ARG A 50 -20.92 32.62 11.20
N SER A 51 -19.97 32.25 12.06
CA SER A 51 -18.62 32.79 12.03
C SER A 51 -17.92 32.44 10.72
N PHE A 52 -18.00 31.18 10.28
CA PHE A 52 -17.39 30.73 9.03
C PHE A 52 -18.04 31.37 7.80
N ALA A 53 -19.37 31.52 7.78
CA ALA A 53 -20.07 32.24 6.72
C ALA A 53 -19.63 33.71 6.61
N ILE A 54 -19.53 34.40 7.75
CA ILE A 54 -19.07 35.79 7.81
C ILE A 54 -17.60 35.89 7.38
N CYS A 55 -16.74 34.95 7.79
CA CYS A 55 -15.33 34.93 7.43
C CYS A 55 -15.12 34.79 5.91
N ALA A 56 -15.84 33.86 5.27
CA ALA A 56 -15.78 33.69 3.82
C ALA A 56 -16.28 34.94 3.06
N LEU A 57 -17.39 35.52 3.51
CA LEU A 57 -17.90 36.77 2.94
C LEU A 57 -16.90 37.93 3.10
N LEU A 58 -16.29 38.05 4.28
CA LEU A 58 -15.28 39.08 4.54
C LEU A 58 -14.07 38.91 3.62
N GLY A 59 -13.63 37.67 3.38
CA GLY A 59 -12.58 37.36 2.40
C GLY A 59 -12.93 37.82 0.99
N ALA A 60 -14.13 37.50 0.52
CA ALA A 60 -14.59 37.94 -0.79
C ALA A 60 -14.65 39.48 -0.89
N ILE A 61 -15.20 40.15 0.11
CA ILE A 61 -15.38 41.60 0.12
C ILE A 61 -14.03 42.33 0.20
N CYS A 62 -13.12 41.93 1.09
CA CYS A 62 -11.83 42.61 1.23
C CYS A 62 -10.99 42.52 -0.05
N PHE A 63 -10.98 41.38 -0.72
CA PHE A 63 -10.27 41.22 -1.99
C PHE A 63 -10.98 41.88 -3.18
N LEU A 64 -12.30 42.10 -3.10
CA LEU A 64 -13.05 42.89 -4.07
C LEU A 64 -12.61 44.37 -4.06
N PHE A 65 -12.30 44.93 -2.88
CA PHE A 65 -11.77 46.29 -2.75
C PHE A 65 -10.28 46.41 -3.09
N GLY A 66 -9.58 45.27 -3.24
CA GLY A 66 -8.20 45.20 -3.70
C GLY A 66 -7.30 44.32 -2.82
N VAL A 67 -6.21 43.83 -3.40
CA VAL A 67 -5.27 42.89 -2.76
C VAL A 67 -4.70 43.44 -1.45
N ASN A 68 -4.38 44.74 -1.38
CA ASN A 68 -3.85 45.35 -0.17
C ASN A 68 -4.84 45.27 1.00
N ILE A 69 -6.13 45.51 0.74
CA ILE A 69 -7.21 45.42 1.74
C ILE A 69 -7.47 43.96 2.11
N GLY A 70 -7.39 43.04 1.13
CA GLY A 70 -7.39 41.60 1.35
C GLY A 70 -6.29 41.13 2.31
N ILE A 71 -5.05 41.59 2.13
CA ILE A 71 -3.93 41.23 3.01
C ILE A 71 -4.14 41.80 4.42
N VAL A 72 -4.59 43.05 4.55
CA VAL A 72 -4.91 43.64 5.87
C VAL A 72 -6.02 42.84 6.57
N GLY A 73 -7.07 42.45 5.84
CA GLY A 73 -8.13 41.60 6.38
C GLY A 73 -7.61 40.22 6.82
N ALA A 74 -6.72 39.60 6.05
CA ALA A 74 -6.06 38.34 6.44
C ALA A 74 -5.24 38.48 7.72
N LEU A 75 -4.50 39.59 7.89
CA LEU A 75 -3.74 39.88 9.12
C LEU A 75 -4.67 40.05 10.33
N ILE A 76 -5.82 40.71 10.16
CA ILE A 76 -6.82 40.87 11.23
C ILE A 76 -7.39 39.51 11.62
N ILE A 77 -7.79 38.67 10.66
CA ILE A 77 -8.30 37.32 10.92
C ILE A 77 -7.23 36.45 11.60
N GLY A 78 -5.99 36.51 11.12
CA GLY A 78 -4.85 35.83 11.75
C GLY A 78 -4.60 36.31 13.19
N GLY A 79 -4.72 37.61 13.45
CA GLY A 79 -4.61 38.19 14.78
C GLY A 79 -5.71 37.71 15.73
N ILE A 80 -6.97 37.66 15.26
CA ILE A 80 -8.10 37.11 16.03
C ILE A 80 -7.86 35.64 16.39
N VAL A 81 -7.35 34.86 15.43
CA VAL A 81 -7.01 33.45 15.64
C VAL A 81 -5.89 33.29 16.68
N ILE A 82 -4.79 34.04 16.55
CA ILE A 82 -3.67 33.99 17.51
C ILE A 82 -4.12 34.39 18.92
N PHE A 83 -4.91 35.47 19.02
CA PHE A 83 -5.47 35.91 20.30
C PHE A 83 -6.37 34.84 20.92
N SER A 84 -7.22 34.21 20.11
CA SER A 84 -8.08 33.14 20.61
C SER A 84 -7.30 31.91 21.05
N MET A 85 -6.25 31.50 20.34
CA MET A 85 -5.42 30.37 20.75
C MET A 85 -4.72 30.65 22.08
N LYS A 86 -4.25 31.89 22.30
CA LYS A 86 -3.59 32.28 23.55
C LYS A 86 -4.53 32.26 24.76
N ASN A 87 -5.82 32.52 24.54
CA ASN A 87 -6.83 32.60 25.60
C ASN A 87 -7.60 31.29 25.79
N GLN A 88 -7.24 30.21 25.10
CA GLN A 88 -7.84 28.89 25.31
C GLN A 88 -7.30 28.24 26.58
N THR A 89 -8.21 27.77 27.43
CA THR A 89 -7.90 27.13 28.72
C THR A 89 -7.73 25.61 28.62
N GLU A 90 -8.12 25.01 27.50
CA GLU A 90 -7.94 23.58 27.18
C GLU A 90 -7.36 23.46 25.76
N ASP A 91 -6.56 22.43 25.49
CA ASP A 91 -5.97 22.11 24.17
C ASP A 91 -7.05 21.70 23.16
N LEU A 92 -7.92 22.65 22.79
CA LEU A 92 -8.84 22.55 21.67
C LEU A 92 -8.01 22.57 20.39
N GLY A 93 -8.00 21.44 19.67
CA GLY A 93 -7.07 21.26 18.54
C GLY A 93 -7.14 22.39 17.50
N SER A 94 -5.98 23.02 17.23
CA SER A 94 -5.71 24.20 16.39
C SER A 94 -6.25 24.18 14.94
N THR A 95 -6.83 23.05 14.56
CA THR A 95 -7.43 22.77 13.26
C THR A 95 -8.63 23.67 12.93
N THR A 96 -9.43 24.08 13.91
CA THR A 96 -10.63 24.90 13.67
C THR A 96 -10.24 26.35 13.38
N GLU A 97 -9.24 26.84 14.09
CA GLU A 97 -8.62 28.15 13.94
C GLU A 97 -7.94 28.27 12.58
N LEU A 98 -7.15 27.26 12.19
CA LEU A 98 -6.51 27.23 10.88
C LEU A 98 -7.54 27.13 9.74
N ALA A 99 -8.59 26.31 9.93
CA ALA A 99 -9.68 26.25 8.97
C ALA A 99 -10.42 27.58 8.83
N PHE A 100 -10.53 28.36 9.92
CA PHE A 100 -11.14 29.68 9.89
C PHE A 100 -10.34 30.66 9.03
N VAL A 101 -9.01 30.64 9.14
CA VAL A 101 -8.11 31.41 8.25
C VAL A 101 -8.25 30.92 6.80
N MET A 102 -8.25 29.61 6.56
CA MET A 102 -8.42 29.05 5.21
C MET A 102 -9.77 29.45 4.61
N THR A 103 -10.83 29.54 5.40
CA THR A 103 -12.17 29.95 4.95
C THR A 103 -12.19 31.38 4.42
N TYR A 104 -11.40 32.29 5.02
CA TYR A 104 -11.21 33.65 4.50
C TYR A 104 -10.65 33.63 3.07
N PHE A 105 -9.59 32.85 2.84
CA PHE A 105 -8.97 32.75 1.51
C PHE A 105 -9.84 31.98 0.50
N ILE A 106 -10.63 31.00 0.95
CA ILE A 106 -11.61 30.31 0.09
C ILE A 106 -12.68 31.30 -0.38
N GLY A 107 -13.15 32.19 0.50
CA GLY A 107 -14.06 33.27 0.12
C GLY A 107 -13.47 34.23 -0.91
N ALA A 108 -12.20 34.62 -0.73
CA ALA A 108 -11.46 35.42 -1.71
C ALA A 108 -11.29 34.69 -3.07
N MET A 109 -11.05 33.38 -3.04
CA MET A 109 -10.89 32.56 -4.25
C MET A 109 -12.13 32.50 -5.13
N CYS A 110 -13.32 32.77 -4.59
CA CYS A 110 -14.54 32.90 -5.39
C CYS A 110 -14.49 34.05 -6.40
N LEU A 111 -13.61 35.05 -6.24
CA LEU A 111 -13.43 36.13 -7.23
C LEU A 111 -12.68 35.67 -8.47
N TRP A 112 -11.74 34.73 -8.33
CA TRP A 112 -10.90 34.26 -9.43
C TRP A 112 -11.41 32.95 -10.03
N ASN A 113 -11.90 32.02 -9.21
CA ASN A 113 -12.36 30.71 -9.66
C ASN A 113 -13.35 30.07 -8.67
N THR A 114 -14.64 30.30 -8.91
CA THR A 114 -15.73 29.75 -8.08
C THR A 114 -15.73 28.22 -7.96
N PRO A 115 -15.56 27.44 -9.06
CA PRO A 115 -15.47 25.98 -8.95
C PRO A 115 -14.32 25.49 -8.06
N LEU A 116 -13.13 26.10 -8.18
CA LEU A 116 -11.98 25.75 -7.35
C LEU A 116 -12.22 26.07 -5.87
N ALA A 117 -12.80 27.24 -5.57
CA ALA A 117 -13.15 27.63 -4.21
C ALA A 117 -14.15 26.65 -3.58
N ALA A 118 -15.19 26.26 -4.32
CA ALA A 118 -16.16 25.26 -3.87
C ALA A 118 -15.50 23.89 -3.62
N GLY A 119 -14.61 23.44 -4.52
CA GLY A 119 -13.84 22.20 -4.34
C GLY A 119 -12.95 22.23 -3.10
N LEU A 120 -12.27 23.35 -2.84
CA LEU A 120 -11.45 23.55 -1.64
C LEU A 120 -12.30 23.59 -0.36
N ALA A 121 -13.49 24.21 -0.40
CA ALA A 121 -14.41 24.23 0.73
C ALA A 121 -14.89 22.81 1.09
N VAL A 122 -15.26 22.01 0.08
CA VAL A 122 -15.63 20.61 0.26
C VAL A 122 -14.45 19.79 0.78
N LEU A 123 -13.26 19.92 0.21
CA LEU A 123 -12.07 19.21 0.65
C LEU A 123 -11.71 19.54 2.11
N LEU A 124 -11.70 20.83 2.47
CA LEU A 124 -11.47 21.28 3.84
C LEU A 124 -12.51 20.69 4.80
N THR A 125 -13.78 20.66 4.39
CA THR A 125 -14.87 20.09 5.19
C THR A 125 -14.73 18.58 5.37
N ILE A 126 -14.29 17.84 4.35
CA ILE A 126 -13.96 16.41 4.46
C ILE A 126 -12.82 16.20 5.45
N ILE A 127 -11.72 16.96 5.34
CA ILE A 127 -10.58 16.87 6.26
C ILE A 127 -11.05 17.08 7.71
N LEU A 128 -11.83 18.13 7.93
CA LEU A 128 -12.40 18.49 9.22
C LEU A 128 -13.34 17.39 9.77
N MET A 129 -14.17 16.81 8.91
CA MET A 129 -15.08 15.70 9.24
C MET A 129 -14.31 14.41 9.61
N THR A 130 -13.15 14.17 8.98
CA THR A 130 -12.33 12.97 9.21
C THR A 130 -11.49 13.01 10.50
N LYS A 131 -11.46 14.14 11.23
CA LYS A 131 -10.74 14.28 12.51
C LYS A 131 -11.11 13.19 13.53
N HIS A 132 -12.39 12.81 13.61
CA HIS A 132 -12.90 11.88 14.61
C HIS A 132 -12.49 10.40 14.38
N PRO A 133 -12.62 9.82 13.17
CA PRO A 133 -12.06 8.49 12.91
C PRO A 133 -10.54 8.48 13.05
N MET A 134 -9.80 9.53 12.68
CA MET A 134 -8.33 9.52 12.82
C MET A 134 -7.86 9.39 14.27
N HIS A 135 -8.48 10.09 15.24
CA HIS A 135 -8.04 10.01 16.63
C HIS A 135 -8.44 8.67 17.30
N SER A 136 -9.62 8.14 16.96
CA SER A 136 -10.08 6.82 17.42
C SER A 136 -9.32 5.67 16.76
N ILE A 137 -8.99 5.78 15.47
CA ILE A 137 -8.22 4.77 14.71
C ILE A 137 -6.75 4.81 15.12
N ALA A 138 -6.14 6.00 15.21
CA ALA A 138 -4.75 6.11 15.66
C ALA A 138 -4.58 5.67 17.12
N GLY A 139 -5.55 5.92 17.99
CA GLY A 139 -5.49 5.54 19.41
C GLY A 139 -5.92 4.11 19.73
N LYS A 140 -6.80 3.48 18.93
CA LYS A 140 -7.36 2.14 19.24
C LYS A 140 -7.07 1.06 18.18
N TRP A 141 -6.79 1.44 16.94
CA TRP A 141 -6.63 0.50 15.82
C TRP A 141 -5.19 0.35 15.35
N ILE A 142 -4.35 1.37 15.53
CA ILE A 142 -2.94 1.32 15.11
C ILE A 142 -2.09 1.17 16.37
N THR A 143 -1.39 0.05 16.48
CA THR A 143 -0.39 -0.16 17.53
C THR A 143 0.79 0.78 17.32
N GLU A 144 1.53 1.11 18.38
CA GLU A 144 2.73 1.95 18.25
C GLU A 144 3.78 1.32 17.31
N ALA A 145 3.81 -0.02 17.23
CA ALA A 145 4.63 -0.76 16.28
C ALA A 145 4.18 -0.54 14.82
N GLU A 146 2.89 -0.73 14.52
CA GLU A 146 2.34 -0.49 13.17
C GLU A 146 2.54 0.97 12.72
N PHE A 147 2.44 1.93 13.65
CA PHE A 147 2.69 3.34 13.34
C PHE A 147 4.15 3.59 12.95
N LYS A 148 5.11 3.05 13.72
CA LYS A 148 6.55 3.15 13.41
C LYS A 148 6.89 2.47 12.08
N ASP A 149 6.34 1.29 11.84
CA ASP A 149 6.52 0.57 10.57
C ASP A 149 5.94 1.38 9.40
N GLY A 150 4.73 1.93 9.55
CA GLY A 150 4.10 2.79 8.55
C GLY A 150 4.91 4.05 8.23
N ILE A 151 5.44 4.75 9.24
CA ILE A 151 6.34 5.90 9.05
C ILE A 151 7.60 5.48 8.31
N PHE A 152 8.19 4.35 8.67
CA PHE A 152 9.40 3.87 8.00
C PHE A 152 9.14 3.55 6.52
N LEU A 153 8.03 2.88 6.21
CA LEU A 153 7.63 2.61 4.82
C LEU A 153 7.41 3.92 4.04
N LEU A 154 6.77 4.91 4.65
CA LEU A 154 6.58 6.24 4.05
C LEU A 154 7.92 6.95 3.85
N ALA A 155 8.85 6.86 4.80
CA ALA A 155 10.19 7.42 4.66
C ALA A 155 10.95 6.74 3.50
N LEU A 156 10.82 5.42 3.34
CA LEU A 156 11.39 4.72 2.19
C LEU A 156 10.81 5.24 0.87
N ILE A 157 9.49 5.38 0.76
CA ILE A 157 8.80 5.81 -0.47
C ILE A 157 9.07 7.29 -0.79
N LEU A 158 8.91 8.17 0.19
CA LEU A 158 8.85 9.63 0.00
C LEU A 158 10.22 10.31 0.13
N ILE A 159 11.17 9.69 0.82
CA ILE A 159 12.49 10.28 1.09
C ILE A 159 13.57 9.42 0.45
N ALA A 160 13.69 8.15 0.84
CA ALA A 160 14.81 7.32 0.39
C ALA A 160 14.77 7.06 -1.12
N LEU A 161 13.62 6.66 -1.66
CA LEU A 161 13.48 6.33 -3.08
C LEU A 161 13.81 7.51 -4.02
N PRO A 162 13.27 8.73 -3.85
CA PRO A 162 13.62 9.86 -4.72
C PRO A 162 15.06 10.36 -4.53
N LEU A 163 15.66 10.18 -3.35
CA LEU A 163 17.05 10.58 -3.10
C LEU A 163 18.06 9.54 -3.58
N THR A 164 17.64 8.30 -3.81
CA THR A 164 18.55 7.21 -4.19
C THR A 164 18.95 7.36 -5.66
N PRO A 165 20.26 7.36 -5.98
CA PRO A 165 20.72 7.53 -7.34
C PRO A 165 20.27 6.36 -8.20
N ASN A 166 19.65 6.68 -9.35
CA ASN A 166 19.25 5.69 -10.34
C ASN A 166 20.40 5.40 -11.31
N THR A 167 21.53 4.95 -10.76
CA THR A 167 22.72 4.59 -11.53
C THR A 167 23.13 3.16 -11.20
N PRO A 168 23.25 2.27 -12.20
CA PRO A 168 23.75 0.92 -11.97
C PRO A 168 25.19 0.95 -11.46
N LEU A 169 25.47 0.28 -10.35
CA LEU A 169 26.82 0.12 -9.80
C LEU A 169 27.55 -1.06 -10.44
N TRP A 170 26.81 -2.13 -10.77
CA TRP A 170 27.35 -3.31 -11.44
C TRP A 170 26.30 -3.99 -12.30
N GLY A 171 26.42 -3.82 -13.62
CA GLY A 171 25.43 -4.28 -14.59
C GLY A 171 24.06 -3.65 -14.40
N ALA A 172 23.06 -4.13 -15.15
CA ALA A 172 21.69 -3.67 -14.97
C ALA A 172 21.09 -4.08 -13.61
N VAL A 173 21.67 -5.10 -12.97
CA VAL A 173 21.08 -5.80 -11.81
C VAL A 173 21.38 -5.10 -10.49
N LEU A 174 22.61 -4.61 -10.26
CA LEU A 174 22.97 -3.94 -9.01
C LEU A 174 22.73 -2.43 -9.12
N ASN A 175 21.47 -2.04 -9.14
CA ASN A 175 21.05 -0.64 -9.13
C ASN A 175 20.39 -0.30 -7.77
N PRO A 176 20.97 0.63 -6.97
CA PRO A 176 20.44 1.00 -5.65
C PRO A 176 18.98 1.44 -5.69
N TYR A 177 18.59 2.23 -6.71
CA TYR A 177 17.22 2.69 -6.87
C TYR A 177 16.27 1.51 -7.14
N ILE A 178 16.67 0.56 -7.98
CA ILE A 178 15.82 -0.59 -8.32
C ILE A 178 15.70 -1.54 -7.12
N ILE A 179 16.81 -1.84 -6.43
CA ILE A 179 16.79 -2.66 -5.22
C ILE A 179 15.88 -2.03 -4.17
N LEU A 180 16.03 -0.73 -3.93
CA LEU A 180 15.21 0.00 -2.97
C LEU A 180 13.73 0.01 -3.39
N LYS A 181 13.44 0.19 -4.69
CA LYS A 181 12.08 0.10 -5.24
C LYS A 181 11.46 -1.27 -4.96
N LEU A 182 12.20 -2.35 -5.22
CA LEU A 182 11.73 -3.72 -5.00
C LEU A 182 11.49 -4.03 -3.52
N VAL A 183 12.45 -3.66 -2.65
CA VAL A 183 12.31 -3.81 -1.20
C VAL A 183 11.09 -3.04 -0.69
N THR A 184 10.93 -1.79 -1.12
CA THR A 184 9.80 -0.93 -0.72
C THR A 184 8.47 -1.52 -1.18
N LEU A 185 8.41 -2.06 -2.39
CA LEU A 185 7.23 -2.72 -2.93
C LEU A 185 6.85 -3.96 -2.12
N ILE A 186 7.82 -4.79 -1.76
CA ILE A 186 7.61 -5.99 -0.93
C ILE A 186 7.07 -5.59 0.45
N LEU A 187 7.69 -4.60 1.11
CA LEU A 187 7.26 -4.13 2.42
C LEU A 187 5.86 -3.50 2.37
N ALA A 188 5.52 -2.76 1.32
CA ALA A 188 4.19 -2.20 1.14
C ALA A 188 3.12 -3.29 1.00
N VAL A 189 3.41 -4.34 0.25
CA VAL A 189 2.50 -5.49 0.11
C VAL A 189 2.36 -6.26 1.43
N GLN A 190 3.45 -6.46 2.16
CA GLN A 190 3.42 -7.08 3.50
C GLN A 190 2.60 -6.26 4.50
N ALA A 191 2.80 -4.93 4.50
CA ALA A 191 2.04 -3.99 5.30
C ALA A 191 0.53 -4.08 4.99
N LEU A 192 0.16 -4.12 3.70
CA LEU A 192 -1.23 -4.26 3.29
C LEU A 192 -1.82 -5.63 3.70
N ALA A 193 -1.03 -6.69 3.59
CA ALA A 193 -1.43 -8.04 4.01
C ALA A 193 -1.65 -8.12 5.52
N HIS A 194 -0.82 -7.44 6.32
CA HIS A 194 -1.00 -7.32 7.77
C HIS A 194 -2.33 -6.66 8.14
N ILE A 195 -2.64 -5.53 7.50
CA ILE A 195 -3.90 -4.81 7.68
C ILE A 195 -5.08 -5.68 7.24
N ALA A 196 -4.98 -6.33 6.08
CA ALA A 196 -6.02 -7.22 5.56
C ALA A 196 -6.32 -8.36 6.55
N LYS A 197 -5.28 -8.98 7.15
CA LYS A 197 -5.45 -10.03 8.16
C LYS A 197 -6.30 -9.58 9.35
N ARG A 198 -6.10 -8.34 9.81
CA ARG A 198 -6.81 -7.77 10.96
C ARG A 198 -8.28 -7.44 10.65
N LEU A 199 -8.58 -7.03 9.42
CA LEU A 199 -9.93 -6.66 8.99
C LEU A 199 -10.83 -7.89 8.74
N LEU A 200 -10.23 -9.05 8.49
CA LEU A 200 -10.95 -10.21 8.00
C LEU A 200 -11.22 -11.24 9.12
N SER A 201 -12.06 -10.83 10.07
CA SER A 201 -12.62 -11.71 11.12
C SER A 201 -13.83 -12.46 10.56
N THR A 202 -13.64 -13.66 9.98
CA THR A 202 -14.77 -14.44 9.42
C THR A 202 -14.49 -15.95 9.41
N LYS A 203 -15.54 -16.74 9.10
CA LYS A 203 -15.55 -18.23 9.02
C LYS A 203 -14.40 -18.86 8.20
N ASN A 204 -13.73 -18.09 7.33
CA ASN A 204 -12.58 -18.52 6.52
C ASN A 204 -11.23 -18.01 7.05
N ALA A 205 -11.13 -17.70 8.36
CA ALA A 205 -9.95 -17.09 8.98
C ALA A 205 -8.64 -17.83 8.66
N MET A 206 -8.66 -19.17 8.56
CA MET A 206 -7.49 -19.97 8.23
C MET A 206 -6.92 -19.68 6.83
N ILE A 207 -7.80 -19.63 5.81
CA ILE A 207 -7.41 -19.36 4.41
C ILE A 207 -6.77 -17.97 4.33
N LEU A 208 -7.42 -17.01 4.94
CA LEU A 208 -7.08 -15.60 4.81
C LEU A 208 -5.85 -15.23 5.62
N SER A 209 -5.73 -15.81 6.82
CA SER A 209 -4.51 -15.76 7.62
C SER A 209 -3.33 -16.39 6.88
N ALA A 210 -3.53 -17.50 6.17
CA ALA A 210 -2.46 -18.14 5.42
C ALA A 210 -2.05 -17.36 4.16
N ILE A 211 -2.98 -16.74 3.44
CA ILE A 211 -2.65 -15.80 2.35
C ILE A 211 -1.86 -14.61 2.91
N ALA A 212 -2.36 -13.98 3.98
CA ALA A 212 -1.70 -12.83 4.59
C ALA A 212 -0.31 -13.18 5.15
N SER A 213 -0.18 -14.32 5.82
CA SER A 213 1.12 -14.83 6.29
C SER A 213 2.04 -15.19 5.12
N GLY A 214 1.48 -15.64 3.99
CA GLY A 214 2.23 -15.93 2.77
C GLY A 214 2.88 -14.70 2.14
N PHE A 215 2.24 -13.52 2.27
CA PHE A 215 2.86 -12.25 1.87
C PHE A 215 4.06 -11.88 2.75
N VAL A 216 4.04 -12.23 4.04
CA VAL A 216 5.22 -12.06 4.91
C VAL A 216 6.31 -13.07 4.53
N SER A 217 6.00 -14.36 4.61
CA SER A 217 6.88 -15.44 4.12
C SER A 217 6.09 -16.74 3.95
N SER A 218 5.81 -17.10 2.71
CA SER A 218 5.12 -18.38 2.43
C SER A 218 5.96 -19.60 2.80
N THR A 219 7.29 -19.53 2.71
CA THR A 219 8.20 -20.59 3.16
C THR A 219 8.04 -20.84 4.66
N ALA A 220 7.99 -19.77 5.47
CA ALA A 220 7.73 -19.87 6.91
C ALA A 220 6.29 -20.33 7.21
N THR A 221 5.29 -19.90 6.43
CA THR A 221 3.91 -20.35 6.59
C THR A 221 3.75 -21.85 6.34
N VAL A 222 4.34 -22.37 5.26
CA VAL A 222 4.34 -23.82 4.94
C VAL A 222 5.05 -24.60 6.05
N ALA A 223 6.20 -24.11 6.53
CA ALA A 223 6.94 -24.74 7.60
C ALA A 223 6.15 -24.76 8.93
N SER A 224 5.55 -23.63 9.30
CA SER A 224 4.82 -23.49 10.57
C SER A 224 3.58 -24.36 10.61
N LEU A 225 2.78 -24.35 9.55
CA LEU A 225 1.61 -25.21 9.41
C LEU A 225 2.00 -26.70 9.37
N GLY A 226 3.14 -27.03 8.75
CA GLY A 226 3.71 -28.37 8.78
C GLY A 226 4.11 -28.79 10.21
N MET A 227 4.82 -27.93 10.94
CA MET A 227 5.25 -28.21 12.32
C MET A 227 4.06 -28.46 13.26
N GLU A 228 2.94 -27.77 13.08
CA GLU A 228 1.70 -28.04 13.84
C GLU A 228 1.12 -29.43 13.55
N VAL A 229 1.13 -29.85 12.29
CA VAL A 229 0.70 -31.20 11.90
C VAL A 229 1.64 -32.25 12.49
N ARG A 230 2.95 -32.03 12.42
CA ARG A 230 3.95 -32.94 12.99
C ARG A 230 3.85 -33.05 14.52
N ALA A 231 3.47 -31.96 15.18
CA ALA A 231 3.23 -31.94 16.62
C ALA A 231 1.87 -32.56 17.01
N GLY A 232 1.07 -33.05 16.05
CA GLY A 232 -0.26 -33.62 16.31
C GLY A 232 -1.32 -32.59 16.72
N ARG A 233 -1.04 -31.29 16.57
CA ARG A 233 -1.95 -30.19 16.96
C ARG A 233 -2.91 -29.78 15.84
N ALA A 234 -2.67 -30.25 14.62
CA ALA A 234 -3.46 -29.92 13.46
C ALA A 234 -3.57 -31.09 12.47
N LEU A 235 -4.62 -31.08 11.64
CA LEU A 235 -4.85 -32.10 10.61
C LEU A 235 -4.06 -31.78 9.34
N ALA A 236 -3.48 -32.82 8.73
CA ALA A 236 -2.62 -32.68 7.56
C ALA A 236 -3.31 -32.00 6.35
N LYS A 237 -4.54 -32.39 6.02
CA LYS A 237 -5.25 -31.88 4.83
C LYS A 237 -5.62 -30.39 4.94
N PRO A 238 -6.30 -29.92 6.01
CA PRO A 238 -6.58 -28.49 6.19
C PRO A 238 -5.33 -27.61 6.22
N ASN A 239 -4.29 -28.00 6.97
CA ASN A 239 -3.06 -27.24 7.04
C ASN A 239 -2.31 -27.22 5.70
N ALA A 240 -2.36 -28.31 4.92
CA ALA A 240 -1.80 -28.32 3.57
C ALA A 240 -2.57 -27.37 2.65
N GLY A 241 -3.90 -27.37 2.72
CA GLY A 241 -4.74 -26.41 1.99
C GLY A 241 -4.44 -24.96 2.37
N ALA A 242 -4.30 -24.64 3.66
CA ALA A 242 -3.90 -23.31 4.11
C ALA A 242 -2.49 -22.93 3.61
N ALA A 243 -1.52 -23.86 3.66
CA ALA A 243 -0.19 -23.61 3.12
C ALA A 243 -0.19 -23.38 1.60
N LEU A 244 -1.04 -24.08 0.85
CA LEU A 244 -1.24 -23.85 -0.58
C LEU A 244 -1.86 -22.45 -0.83
N MET A 245 -2.77 -21.99 0.03
CA MET A 245 -3.27 -20.61 -0.03
C MET A 245 -2.15 -19.58 0.17
N SER A 246 -1.16 -19.85 1.02
CA SER A 246 0.03 -18.99 1.14
C SER A 246 0.86 -18.92 -0.15
N CYS A 247 0.82 -19.95 -1.00
CA CYS A 247 1.51 -19.96 -2.29
C CYS A 247 0.83 -19.05 -3.34
N ILE A 248 -0.47 -18.78 -3.19
CA ILE A 248 -1.16 -17.75 -3.99
C ILE A 248 -0.55 -16.37 -3.71
N ALA A 249 -0.23 -16.07 -2.45
CA ALA A 249 0.45 -14.81 -2.09
C ALA A 249 1.82 -14.71 -2.77
N THR A 250 2.59 -15.80 -2.87
CA THR A 250 3.85 -15.85 -3.62
C THR A 250 3.63 -15.49 -5.10
N LEU A 251 2.61 -16.06 -5.75
CA LEU A 251 2.30 -15.75 -7.16
C LEU A 251 1.84 -14.30 -7.34
N LEU A 252 1.05 -13.76 -6.42
CA LEU A 252 0.64 -12.34 -6.45
C LEU A 252 1.84 -11.40 -6.26
N GLN A 253 2.74 -11.70 -5.33
CA GLN A 253 3.98 -10.93 -5.15
C GLN A 253 4.87 -10.98 -6.38
N LEU A 254 4.95 -12.14 -7.04
CA LEU A 254 5.68 -12.27 -8.31
C LEU A 254 5.10 -11.32 -9.37
N LEU A 255 3.78 -11.29 -9.55
CA LEU A 255 3.12 -10.37 -10.48
C LEU A 255 3.40 -8.91 -10.13
N ILE A 256 3.32 -8.54 -8.85
CA ILE A 256 3.57 -7.17 -8.37
C ILE A 256 5.01 -6.75 -8.66
N ILE A 257 5.98 -7.60 -8.36
CA ILE A 257 7.41 -7.34 -8.62
C ILE A 257 7.69 -7.20 -10.11
N VAL A 258 7.16 -8.13 -10.91
CA VAL A 258 7.33 -8.09 -12.37
C VAL A 258 6.68 -6.84 -12.96
N ALA A 259 5.48 -6.46 -12.50
CA ALA A 259 4.82 -5.22 -12.89
C ALA A 259 5.65 -3.97 -12.56
N GLY A 260 6.37 -4.00 -11.43
CA GLY A 260 7.27 -2.93 -11.02
C GLY A 260 8.54 -2.80 -11.87
N VAL A 261 8.92 -3.83 -12.64
CA VAL A 261 10.16 -3.90 -13.41
C VAL A 261 9.92 -3.84 -14.92
N SER A 262 9.05 -4.70 -15.47
CA SER A 262 8.81 -4.81 -16.91
C SER A 262 7.36 -5.11 -17.24
N ILE A 263 6.70 -4.16 -17.91
CA ILE A 263 5.33 -4.32 -18.41
C ILE A 263 5.22 -5.43 -19.46
N LEU A 264 6.30 -5.68 -20.20
CA LEU A 264 6.34 -6.72 -21.23
C LEU A 264 6.25 -8.10 -20.58
N TRP A 265 7.10 -8.35 -19.57
CA TRP A 265 7.02 -9.59 -18.79
C TRP A 265 5.66 -9.75 -18.11
N LEU A 266 5.09 -8.68 -17.55
CA LEU A 266 3.79 -8.74 -16.92
C LEU A 266 2.72 -9.25 -17.90
N LYS A 267 2.66 -8.72 -19.12
CA LYS A 267 1.70 -9.17 -20.13
C LYS A 267 1.85 -10.66 -20.45
N THR A 268 3.08 -11.15 -20.55
CA THR A 268 3.36 -12.57 -20.84
C THR A 268 2.92 -13.47 -19.68
N ILE A 269 3.22 -13.12 -18.43
CA ILE A 269 3.00 -14.02 -17.30
C ILE A 269 1.64 -13.87 -16.62
N LEU A 270 0.93 -12.75 -16.83
CA LEU A 270 -0.29 -12.42 -16.09
C LEU A 270 -1.36 -13.50 -16.21
N LEU A 271 -1.74 -13.84 -17.44
CA LEU A 271 -2.80 -14.82 -17.69
C LEU A 271 -2.40 -16.23 -17.20
N PRO A 272 -1.21 -16.78 -17.54
CA PRO A 272 -0.74 -18.06 -16.99
C PRO A 272 -0.77 -18.10 -15.45
N THR A 273 -0.30 -17.03 -14.80
CA THR A 273 -0.23 -16.96 -13.34
C THR A 273 -1.61 -16.89 -12.69
N LEU A 274 -2.56 -16.16 -13.28
CA LEU A 274 -3.94 -16.11 -12.80
C LEU A 274 -4.63 -17.48 -12.92
N VAL A 275 -4.49 -18.17 -14.05
CA VAL A 275 -5.07 -19.50 -14.24
C VAL A 275 -4.51 -20.49 -13.21
N ALA A 276 -3.19 -20.51 -13.02
CA ALA A 276 -2.54 -21.35 -12.03
C ALA A 276 -2.97 -21.00 -10.58
N SER A 277 -3.14 -19.71 -10.27
CA SER A 277 -3.59 -19.24 -8.96
C SER A 277 -5.04 -19.66 -8.66
N VAL A 278 -5.93 -19.59 -9.65
CA VAL A 278 -7.33 -20.03 -9.52
C VAL A 278 -7.40 -21.54 -9.31
N LEU A 279 -6.67 -22.32 -10.11
CA LEU A 279 -6.56 -23.77 -9.94
C LEU A 279 -6.08 -24.13 -8.53
N LEU A 280 -4.99 -23.49 -8.09
CA LEU A 280 -4.44 -23.65 -6.75
C LEU A 280 -5.47 -23.31 -5.68
N GLY A 281 -6.19 -22.20 -5.82
CA GLY A 281 -7.23 -21.75 -4.91
C GLY A 281 -8.39 -22.75 -4.79
N ILE A 282 -8.86 -23.32 -5.91
CA ILE A 282 -9.93 -24.33 -5.91
C ILE A 282 -9.47 -25.59 -5.16
N CYS A 283 -8.29 -26.11 -5.50
CA CYS A 283 -7.74 -27.31 -4.86
C CYS A 283 -7.45 -27.09 -3.37
N ALA A 284 -6.87 -25.94 -3.02
CA ALA A 284 -6.58 -25.57 -1.63
C ALA A 284 -7.87 -25.42 -0.82
N TYR A 285 -8.90 -24.77 -1.37
CA TYR A 285 -10.20 -24.63 -0.72
C TYR A 285 -10.86 -25.98 -0.46
N ALA A 286 -10.76 -26.91 -1.42
CA ALA A 286 -11.28 -28.27 -1.29
C ALA A 286 -10.61 -29.08 -0.15
N LEU A 287 -9.37 -28.73 0.22
CA LEU A 287 -8.67 -29.31 1.37
C LEU A 287 -9.02 -28.63 2.70
N VAL A 288 -9.19 -27.30 2.68
CA VAL A 288 -9.53 -26.53 3.90
C VAL A 288 -10.98 -26.72 4.33
N ARG A 289 -11.92 -26.96 3.41
CA ARG A 289 -13.35 -27.17 3.77
C ARG A 289 -13.59 -28.37 4.70
N SER A 290 -12.64 -29.29 4.81
CA SER A 290 -12.69 -30.44 5.72
C SER A 290 -12.13 -30.12 7.11
N ALA A 291 -11.75 -28.86 7.37
CA ALA A 291 -11.28 -28.43 8.67
C ALA A 291 -12.45 -28.42 9.69
N PRO A 292 -12.28 -29.02 10.87
CA PRO A 292 -13.15 -28.69 11.99
C PRO A 292 -13.01 -27.20 12.30
N ALA A 293 -14.09 -26.57 12.77
CA ALA A 293 -14.05 -25.18 13.21
C ALA A 293 -13.03 -25.07 14.37
N GLN A 294 -11.83 -24.58 14.07
CA GLN A 294 -10.82 -24.30 15.08
C GLN A 294 -11.09 -22.95 15.74
N GLU A 295 -10.89 -22.90 17.05
CA GLU A 295 -10.92 -21.66 17.82
C GLU A 295 -9.92 -20.65 17.27
N GLN A 296 -10.33 -19.39 17.29
CA GLN A 296 -9.59 -18.24 16.79
C GLN A 296 -8.12 -18.26 17.24
N TYR A 297 -7.22 -18.39 16.27
CA TYR A 297 -5.85 -17.94 16.45
C TYR A 297 -5.89 -16.41 16.64
N GLN A 298 -5.76 -15.96 17.89
CA GLN A 298 -5.47 -14.55 18.15
C GLN A 298 -4.13 -14.22 17.49
N PRO A 299 -4.07 -13.21 16.61
CA PRO A 299 -2.79 -12.71 16.17
C PRO A 299 -2.06 -12.25 17.44
N THR A 300 -0.97 -12.93 17.80
CA THR A 300 0.04 -12.32 18.64
C THR A 300 0.45 -11.00 17.98
N ASP A 301 0.55 -9.93 18.77
CA ASP A 301 0.93 -8.58 18.35
C ASP A 301 2.05 -8.65 17.30
N SER A 302 1.67 -8.65 16.02
CA SER A 302 2.59 -8.83 14.92
C SER A 302 2.89 -7.47 14.35
N ARG A 303 4.18 -7.17 14.20
CA ARG A 303 4.62 -5.99 13.45
C ARG A 303 4.20 -6.15 12.00
N MET A 304 4.01 -5.04 11.29
CA MET A 304 3.68 -5.09 9.85
C MET A 304 4.86 -5.70 9.07
N PHE A 305 6.06 -5.34 9.51
CA PHE A 305 7.35 -5.87 9.10
C PHE A 305 8.39 -5.36 10.11
N SER A 306 9.48 -6.07 10.36
CA SER A 306 10.57 -5.52 11.19
C SER A 306 11.65 -4.86 10.32
N LEU A 307 12.31 -3.84 10.86
CA LEU A 307 13.52 -3.24 10.25
C LEU A 307 14.60 -4.29 9.95
N LYS A 308 14.72 -5.29 10.84
CA LYS A 308 15.64 -6.42 10.66
C LYS A 308 15.23 -7.27 9.45
N GLU A 309 13.96 -7.62 9.31
CA GLU A 309 13.45 -8.36 8.15
C GLU A 309 13.57 -7.55 6.86
N ALA A 310 13.26 -6.25 6.89
CA ALA A 310 13.46 -5.35 5.74
C ALA A 310 14.93 -5.34 5.29
N GLY A 311 15.87 -5.24 6.24
CA GLY A 311 17.30 -5.34 5.98
C GLY A 311 17.73 -6.70 5.43
N ILE A 312 17.20 -7.80 5.98
CA ILE A 312 17.44 -9.16 5.48
C ILE A 312 16.91 -9.33 4.06
N ILE A 313 15.71 -8.84 3.76
CA ILE A 313 15.12 -8.88 2.41
C ILE A 313 15.98 -8.09 1.43
N ALA A 314 16.38 -6.86 1.79
CA ALA A 314 17.25 -6.02 0.96
C ALA A 314 18.60 -6.68 0.68
N LEU A 315 19.24 -7.23 1.73
CA LEU A 315 20.51 -7.94 1.61
C LEU A 315 20.38 -9.19 0.75
N THR A 316 19.37 -10.01 1.00
CA THR A 316 19.13 -11.27 0.27
C THR A 316 18.84 -10.99 -1.20
N LEU A 317 17.99 -9.99 -1.49
CA LEU A 317 17.73 -9.52 -2.86
C LEU A 317 19.01 -9.10 -3.56
N THR A 318 19.83 -8.28 -2.89
CA THR A 318 21.09 -7.77 -3.45
C THR A 318 22.09 -8.89 -3.71
N LEU A 319 22.27 -9.81 -2.76
CA LEU A 319 23.20 -10.94 -2.88
C LEU A 319 22.77 -11.92 -3.98
N ILE A 320 21.48 -12.26 -4.04
CA ILE A 320 20.94 -13.11 -5.11
C ILE A 320 21.12 -12.43 -6.46
N GLN A 321 20.75 -11.16 -6.57
CA GLN A 321 20.91 -10.38 -7.79
C GLN A 321 22.37 -10.34 -8.27
N ALA A 322 23.29 -10.01 -7.37
CA ALA A 322 24.72 -9.99 -7.64
C ALA A 322 25.25 -11.37 -8.03
N GLY A 323 24.83 -12.43 -7.32
CA GLY A 323 25.27 -13.80 -7.56
C GLY A 323 24.81 -14.34 -8.91
N VAL A 324 23.52 -14.19 -9.23
CA VAL A 324 22.95 -14.62 -10.52
C VAL A 324 23.58 -13.82 -11.68
N TYR A 325 23.73 -12.51 -11.52
CA TYR A 325 24.39 -11.67 -12.53
C TYR A 325 25.87 -12.04 -12.71
N GLY A 326 26.61 -12.25 -11.62
CA GLY A 326 28.01 -12.67 -11.66
C GLY A 326 28.20 -14.01 -12.34
N LEU A 327 27.31 -14.98 -12.08
CA LEU A 327 27.30 -16.26 -12.78
C LEU A 327 27.01 -16.08 -14.27
N ASN A 328 26.07 -15.20 -14.65
CA ASN A 328 25.81 -14.87 -16.05
C ASN A 328 27.06 -14.29 -16.74
N LEU A 329 27.79 -13.40 -16.09
CA LEU A 329 29.04 -12.85 -16.65
C LEU A 329 30.11 -13.93 -16.90
N TRP A 330 30.17 -14.98 -16.07
CA TRP A 330 31.21 -16.01 -16.16
C TRP A 330 30.83 -17.18 -17.06
N LEU A 331 29.55 -17.57 -17.06
CA LEU A 331 29.04 -18.79 -17.69
C LEU A 331 27.99 -18.50 -18.77
N GLY A 332 27.72 -17.22 -19.07
CA GLY A 332 26.66 -16.79 -19.99
C GLY A 332 25.27 -17.26 -19.56
N ASP A 333 24.45 -17.65 -20.52
CA ASP A 333 23.09 -18.14 -20.32
C ASP A 333 23.01 -19.30 -19.32
N ALA A 334 24.01 -20.20 -19.32
CA ALA A 334 24.07 -21.30 -18.36
C ALA A 334 24.23 -20.78 -16.92
N GLY A 335 24.96 -19.68 -16.74
CA GLY A 335 25.12 -19.00 -15.46
C GLY A 335 23.84 -18.33 -14.98
N LEU A 336 23.12 -17.67 -15.89
CA LEU A 336 21.80 -17.10 -15.59
C LEU A 336 20.82 -18.18 -15.13
N ILE A 337 20.75 -19.30 -15.86
CA ILE A 337 19.86 -20.42 -15.53
C ILE A 337 20.25 -21.06 -14.20
N ALA A 338 21.53 -21.42 -14.03
CA ALA A 338 22.00 -22.08 -12.81
C ALA A 338 21.85 -21.17 -11.58
N GLY A 339 22.19 -19.89 -11.72
CA GLY A 339 22.01 -18.90 -10.67
C GLY A 339 20.55 -18.76 -10.27
N THR A 340 19.65 -18.60 -11.24
CA THR A 340 18.20 -18.47 -10.97
C THR A 340 17.64 -19.73 -10.33
N LEU A 341 18.08 -20.92 -10.76
CA LEU A 341 17.66 -22.19 -10.17
C LEU A 341 18.04 -22.26 -8.69
N LEU A 342 19.30 -21.97 -8.35
CA LEU A 342 19.78 -21.95 -6.96
C LEU A 342 19.07 -20.90 -6.12
N ALA A 343 18.90 -19.68 -6.65
CA ALA A 343 18.22 -18.60 -5.96
C ALA A 343 16.74 -18.91 -5.68
N SER A 344 16.04 -19.52 -6.64
CA SER A 344 14.62 -19.84 -6.53
C SER A 344 14.30 -20.93 -5.50
N LEU A 345 15.30 -21.73 -5.10
CA LEU A 345 15.17 -22.68 -3.98
C LEU A 345 14.94 -21.95 -2.65
N PHE A 346 15.52 -20.76 -2.50
CA PHE A 346 15.37 -19.94 -1.31
C PHE A 346 14.19 -19.00 -1.48
N GLU A 347 14.27 -18.06 -2.44
CA GLU A 347 13.13 -17.23 -2.79
C GLU A 347 13.05 -16.86 -4.26
N ILE A 348 11.85 -17.06 -4.81
CA ILE A 348 11.56 -16.88 -6.22
C ILE A 348 11.50 -15.41 -6.63
N HIS A 349 11.01 -14.52 -5.77
CA HIS A 349 10.82 -13.11 -6.10
C HIS A 349 12.13 -12.41 -6.46
N ALA A 350 13.19 -12.69 -5.70
CA ALA A 350 14.53 -12.17 -5.94
C ALA A 350 15.12 -12.72 -7.24
N ALA A 351 14.98 -14.03 -7.45
CA ALA A 351 15.47 -14.70 -8.65
C ALA A 351 14.77 -14.16 -9.91
N MET A 352 13.43 -14.04 -9.88
CA MET A 352 12.64 -13.57 -11.01
C MET A 352 12.86 -12.09 -11.32
N ALA A 353 13.01 -11.23 -10.30
CA ALA A 353 13.41 -9.84 -10.52
C ALA A 353 14.73 -9.77 -11.31
N THR A 354 15.70 -10.61 -10.96
CA THR A 354 17.00 -10.68 -11.62
C THR A 354 16.91 -11.12 -13.08
N VAL A 355 16.07 -12.12 -13.39
CA VAL A 355 15.83 -12.60 -14.76
C VAL A 355 15.15 -11.52 -15.61
N VAL A 356 14.08 -10.92 -15.07
CA VAL A 356 13.24 -9.92 -15.75
C VAL A 356 14.04 -8.64 -16.07
N MET A 357 15.05 -8.32 -15.27
CA MET A 357 15.95 -7.18 -15.49
C MET A 357 17.03 -7.44 -16.54
N GLN A 358 17.42 -8.70 -16.76
CA GLN A 358 18.52 -9.06 -17.65
C GLN A 358 18.10 -9.41 -19.06
N GLY A 359 16.87 -9.90 -19.25
CA GLY A 359 16.39 -10.33 -20.56
C GLY A 359 14.90 -10.06 -20.78
N ALA A 360 14.51 -9.98 -22.05
CA ALA A 360 13.10 -9.92 -22.45
C ALA A 360 12.45 -11.31 -22.37
N PRO A 361 11.12 -11.43 -22.28
CA PRO A 361 10.47 -12.75 -22.31
C PRO A 361 10.65 -13.48 -23.63
N THR A 362 11.06 -12.81 -24.71
CA THR A 362 11.40 -13.41 -26.01
C THR A 362 12.78 -14.07 -26.02
N ASP A 363 13.64 -13.77 -25.05
CA ASP A 363 14.95 -14.39 -24.92
C ASP A 363 14.80 -15.81 -24.34
N THR A 364 15.33 -16.79 -25.06
CA THR A 364 15.30 -18.21 -24.67
C THR A 364 16.01 -18.46 -23.35
N ALA A 365 17.11 -17.77 -23.06
CA ALA A 365 17.87 -17.93 -21.82
C ALA A 365 17.08 -17.37 -20.63
N ALA A 366 16.50 -16.18 -20.78
CA ALA A 366 15.67 -15.58 -19.74
C ALA A 366 14.39 -16.39 -19.47
N MET A 367 13.70 -16.83 -20.52
CA MET A 367 12.49 -17.66 -20.38
C MET A 367 12.79 -19.01 -19.74
N SER A 368 13.87 -19.69 -20.15
CA SER A 368 14.27 -20.96 -19.55
C SER A 368 14.70 -20.80 -18.08
N ALA A 369 15.45 -19.74 -17.74
CA ALA A 369 15.79 -19.41 -16.36
C ALA A 369 14.53 -19.16 -15.52
N PHE A 370 13.56 -18.41 -16.05
CA PHE A 370 12.28 -18.12 -15.38
C PHE A 370 11.49 -19.41 -15.09
N VAL A 371 11.32 -20.26 -16.11
CA VAL A 371 10.59 -21.53 -16.00
C VAL A 371 11.29 -22.52 -15.07
N LEU A 372 12.60 -22.68 -15.18
CA LEU A 372 13.37 -23.58 -14.33
C LEU A 372 13.39 -23.09 -12.88
N GLY A 373 13.45 -21.77 -12.65
CA GLY A 373 13.33 -21.19 -11.32
C GLY A 373 11.95 -21.44 -10.69
N LEU A 374 10.86 -21.30 -11.47
CA LEU A 374 9.51 -21.68 -11.04
C LEU A 374 9.44 -23.16 -10.61
N ALA A 375 10.00 -24.06 -11.42
CA ALA A 375 10.05 -25.49 -11.11
C ALA A 375 10.86 -25.77 -9.83
N ALA A 376 12.05 -25.17 -9.71
CA ALA A 376 12.91 -25.30 -8.54
C ALA A 376 12.20 -24.83 -7.27
N HIS A 377 11.49 -23.70 -7.34
CA HIS A 377 10.70 -23.19 -6.22
C HIS A 377 9.56 -24.13 -5.81
N ALA A 378 8.87 -24.73 -6.78
CA ALA A 378 7.82 -25.72 -6.53
C ALA A 378 8.37 -26.94 -5.77
N VAL A 379 9.54 -27.42 -6.19
CA VAL A 379 10.24 -28.53 -5.53
C VAL A 379 10.67 -28.12 -4.13
N ALA A 380 11.30 -26.95 -3.96
CA ALA A 380 11.74 -26.45 -2.65
C ALA A 380 10.59 -26.39 -1.64
N LYS A 381 9.41 -25.88 -2.04
CA LYS A 381 8.23 -25.88 -1.15
C LYS A 381 7.73 -27.28 -0.81
N SER A 382 7.75 -28.19 -1.78
CA SER A 382 7.35 -29.58 -1.56
C SER A 382 8.30 -30.28 -0.57
N VAL A 383 9.62 -30.02 -0.69
CA VAL A 383 10.63 -30.49 0.26
C VAL A 383 10.41 -29.88 1.65
N ASN A 384 10.19 -28.57 1.74
CA ASN A 384 9.90 -27.89 3.01
C ASN A 384 8.67 -28.50 3.71
N ALA A 385 7.60 -28.78 2.95
CA ALA A 385 6.43 -29.45 3.48
C ALA A 385 6.75 -30.86 4.02
N ALA A 386 7.55 -31.66 3.29
CA ALA A 386 7.99 -32.97 3.76
C ALA A 386 8.82 -32.89 5.06
N LEU A 387 9.80 -31.97 5.10
CA LEU A 387 10.72 -31.82 6.22
C LEU A 387 10.04 -31.32 7.49
N THR A 388 8.97 -30.53 7.37
CA THR A 388 8.32 -29.89 8.53
C THR A 388 7.06 -30.62 8.99
N GLY A 389 6.20 -31.08 8.06
CA GLY A 389 4.92 -31.73 8.37
C GLY A 389 4.87 -33.23 8.18
N GLY A 390 5.93 -33.85 7.67
CA GLY A 390 6.01 -35.30 7.48
C GLY A 390 5.15 -35.83 6.32
N LYS A 391 5.03 -37.17 6.24
CA LYS A 391 4.48 -37.86 5.06
C LYS A 391 3.03 -37.48 4.72
N GLN A 392 2.15 -37.40 5.73
CA GLN A 392 0.72 -37.11 5.48
C GLN A 392 0.49 -35.69 4.97
N TYR A 393 1.24 -34.72 5.51
CA TYR A 393 1.21 -33.34 5.07
C TYR A 393 1.78 -33.18 3.65
N PHE A 394 2.93 -33.81 3.39
CA PHE A 394 3.55 -33.84 2.07
C PHE A 394 2.62 -34.39 0.99
N ILE A 395 1.97 -35.53 1.24
CA ILE A 395 1.05 -36.15 0.26
C ILE A 395 -0.16 -35.26 -0.03
N ALA A 396 -0.63 -34.48 0.97
CA ALA A 396 -1.72 -33.54 0.75
C ALA A 396 -1.27 -32.26 0.01
N PHE A 397 -0.03 -31.81 0.22
CA PHE A 397 0.49 -30.55 -0.31
C PHE A 397 1.14 -30.68 -1.69
N ALA A 398 2.13 -31.57 -1.83
CA ALA A 398 3.05 -31.61 -2.97
C ALA A 398 2.37 -31.90 -4.31
N PRO A 399 1.38 -32.81 -4.45
CA PRO A 399 0.74 -33.06 -5.73
C PRO A 399 0.04 -31.81 -6.29
N ILE A 400 -0.63 -31.03 -5.44
CA ILE A 400 -1.31 -29.80 -5.85
C ILE A 400 -0.29 -28.69 -6.13
N GLN A 401 0.74 -28.58 -5.29
CA GLN A 401 1.85 -27.64 -5.50
C GLN A 401 2.55 -27.88 -6.84
N ILE A 402 2.83 -29.14 -7.19
CA ILE A 402 3.47 -29.48 -8.46
C ILE A 402 2.50 -29.28 -9.62
N LEU A 403 1.23 -29.70 -9.47
CA LEU A 403 0.24 -29.60 -10.55
C LEU A 403 0.02 -28.15 -11.00
N HIS A 404 -0.25 -27.20 -10.09
CA HIS A 404 -0.51 -25.83 -10.50
C HIS A 404 0.73 -25.15 -11.11
N MET A 405 1.94 -25.51 -10.65
CA MET A 405 3.18 -25.00 -11.22
C MET A 405 3.46 -25.60 -12.60
N LEU A 406 3.13 -26.87 -12.82
CA LEU A 406 3.20 -27.48 -14.16
C LEU A 406 2.20 -26.82 -15.12
N VAL A 407 0.99 -26.48 -14.65
CA VAL A 407 0.02 -25.73 -15.45
C VAL A 407 0.55 -24.33 -15.78
N LEU A 408 1.12 -23.62 -14.80
CA LEU A 408 1.76 -22.32 -15.03
C LEU A 408 2.86 -22.41 -16.09
N ILE A 409 3.78 -23.35 -15.91
CA ILE A 409 4.91 -23.58 -16.81
C ILE A 409 4.43 -23.98 -18.21
N GLY A 410 3.44 -24.88 -18.30
CA GLY A 410 2.86 -25.32 -19.57
C GLY A 410 2.20 -24.17 -20.33
N LEU A 411 1.45 -23.31 -19.64
CA LEU A 411 0.85 -22.12 -20.23
C LEU A 411 1.88 -21.08 -20.67
N LEU A 412 2.98 -20.92 -19.93
CA LEU A 412 4.10 -20.05 -20.33
C LEU A 412 4.78 -20.56 -21.60
N TYR A 413 5.05 -21.87 -21.68
CA TYR A 413 5.59 -22.49 -22.90
C TYR A 413 4.65 -22.34 -24.10
N TRP A 414 3.35 -22.53 -23.89
CA TRP A 414 2.36 -22.37 -24.95
C TRP A 414 2.29 -20.92 -25.45
N SER A 415 2.30 -19.94 -24.53
CA SER A 415 2.31 -18.52 -24.87
C SER A 415 3.61 -18.06 -25.55
N PHE A 416 4.72 -18.79 -25.37
CA PHE A 416 6.00 -18.49 -26.02
C PHE A 416 6.13 -19.15 -27.40
N SER A 417 5.36 -20.22 -27.65
CA SER A 417 5.38 -20.95 -28.92
C SER A 417 4.42 -20.37 -29.98
N LEU A 418 3.63 -19.36 -29.59
CA LEU A 418 2.74 -18.53 -30.43
C LEU A 418 3.42 -17.21 -30.75
#